data_AF-A0A2X3C8J3-F1
#
_entry.id   AF-A0A2X3C8J3-F1
#
_cell.length_a   1.000
_cell.length_b   1.000
_cell.length_c   1.000
_cell.angle_alpha   90.00
_cell.angle_beta   90.00
_cell.angle_gamma   90.00
#
_symmetry.space_group_name_H-M   'P 1'
#
loop_
_entity.id
_entity.type
_entity.pdbx_description
1 polymer ?
#
loop_
_entity_poly.entity_id
_entity_poly.type
_entity_poly.pdbx_seq_one_letter_code
_entity_poly.pdbx_strand_id
1 'polypeptide(L)'
;MLPRMSLEQVAQVLAGARAVVSVDTGLSHLTAALDKPNFTLYGPTDPGLIGGYGKNQHIVRPENSASTGDIAASRIHLLLQNQGLL
;
A
#
# COMPACT_ATOMS: atom_id res chain seq x y z
N MET A 1 1.69 5.40 -17.55
CA MET A 1 2.97 5.26 -16.84
C MET A 1 3.54 6.66 -16.60
N LEU A 2 4.07 6.94 -15.40
CA LEU A 2 4.72 8.22 -15.10
C LEU A 2 6.15 8.27 -15.69
N PRO A 3 6.69 9.46 -16.03
CA PRO A 3 8.08 9.61 -16.44
C PRO A 3 9.05 9.31 -15.29
N ARG A 4 10.34 9.16 -15.60
CA ARG A 4 11.39 9.01 -14.57
C ARG A 4 11.41 10.25 -13.68
N MET A 5 11.45 10.04 -12.37
CA MET A 5 11.35 11.07 -11.35
C MET A 5 12.43 10.87 -10.28
N SER A 6 12.77 11.95 -9.57
CA SER A 6 13.53 11.86 -8.31
C SER A 6 12.65 11.28 -7.20
N LEU A 7 13.28 10.83 -6.10
CA LEU A 7 12.54 10.32 -4.95
C LEU A 7 11.61 11.38 -4.34
N GLU A 8 12.05 12.63 -4.31
CA GLU A 8 11.24 13.77 -3.85
C GLU A 8 10.01 13.99 -4.74
N GLN A 9 10.18 13.93 -6.06
CA GLN A 9 9.06 14.06 -6.99
C GLN A 9 8.04 12.92 -6.82
N VAL A 10 8.50 11.70 -6.57
CA VAL A 10 7.61 10.58 -6.23
C VAL A 10 6.89 10.83 -4.89
N ALA A 11 7.60 11.34 -3.88
CA ALA A 11 7.00 11.69 -2.58
C ALA A 11 5.88 12.74 -2.73
N GLN A 12 6.08 13.75 -3.59
CA GLN A 12 5.05 14.77 -3.90
C GLN A 12 3.79 14.13 -4.52
N VAL A 13 3.97 13.18 -5.45
CA VAL A 13 2.84 12.45 -6.04
C VAL A 13 2.10 11.63 -4.98
N LEU A 14 2.84 10.89 -4.13
CA LEU A 14 2.26 10.11 -3.04
C LEU A 14 1.54 11.00 -2.03
N ALA A 15 2.09 12.17 -1.71
CA ALA A 15 1.47 13.12 -0.79
C ALA A 15 0.13 13.67 -1.32
N GLY A 16 -0.05 13.76 -2.64
CA GLY A 16 -1.32 14.14 -3.27
C GLY A 16 -2.34 13.00 -3.42
N ALA A 17 -1.94 11.74 -3.17
CA ALA A 17 -2.82 10.59 -3.38
C ALA A 17 -3.90 10.50 -2.29
N ARG A 18 -5.14 10.18 -2.70
CA ARG A 18 -6.25 9.86 -1.78
C ARG A 18 -6.01 8.54 -1.05
N ALA A 19 -5.48 7.56 -1.77
CA ALA A 19 -5.09 6.25 -1.27
C ALA A 19 -4.00 5.66 -2.16
N VAL A 20 -3.22 4.73 -1.61
CA VAL A 20 -2.18 3.99 -2.32
C VAL A 20 -2.42 2.50 -2.13
N VAL A 21 -2.24 1.73 -3.21
CA VAL A 21 -2.15 0.27 -3.15
C VAL A 21 -0.73 -0.08 -3.58
N SER A 22 -0.01 -0.79 -2.72
CA SER A 22 1.42 -1.04 -2.93
C SER A 22 1.80 -2.47 -2.56
N VAL A 23 2.91 -2.96 -3.11
CA VAL A 23 3.61 -4.12 -2.57
C VAL A 23 4.62 -3.68 -1.52
N ASP A 24 5.08 -4.64 -0.72
CA ASP A 24 6.12 -4.47 0.29
C ASP A 24 7.46 -4.01 -0.31
N THR A 25 7.68 -2.70 -0.34
CA THR A 25 8.82 -2.02 -0.97
C THR A 25 9.12 -0.68 -0.28
N GLY A 26 10.29 -0.10 -0.52
CA GLY A 26 10.68 1.20 0.06
C GLY A 26 9.69 2.35 -0.21
N LEU A 27 9.00 2.36 -1.36
CA LEU A 27 7.98 3.39 -1.64
C LEU A 27 6.69 3.20 -0.83
N SER A 28 6.40 1.96 -0.39
CA SER A 28 5.32 1.71 0.58
C SER A 28 5.65 2.35 1.93
N HIS A 29 6.90 2.23 2.39
CA HIS A 29 7.36 2.91 3.61
C HIS A 29 7.36 4.44 3.47
N LEU A 30 7.76 4.97 2.31
CA LEU A 30 7.65 6.40 2.03
C LEU A 30 6.20 6.88 2.11
N THR A 31 5.26 6.09 1.60
CA THR A 31 3.81 6.38 1.71
C THR A 31 3.36 6.39 3.16
N ALA A 32 3.82 5.43 3.97
CA ALA A 32 3.54 5.35 5.40
C ALA A 32 4.06 6.59 6.16
N ALA A 33 5.29 7.00 5.86
CA ALA A 33 5.91 8.20 6.45
C ALA A 33 5.16 9.50 6.10
N LEU A 34 4.42 9.52 4.98
CA LEU A 34 3.57 10.64 4.57
C LEU A 34 2.14 10.55 5.15
N ASP A 35 1.88 9.60 6.06
CA ASP A 35 0.58 9.35 6.70
C ASP A 35 -0.58 9.12 5.70
N LYS A 36 -0.27 8.65 4.49
CA LYS A 36 -1.26 8.41 3.44
C LYS A 36 -1.93 7.05 3.65
N PRO A 37 -3.26 6.94 3.45
CA PRO A 37 -3.94 5.65 3.40
C PRO A 37 -3.26 4.71 2.42
N ASN A 38 -2.71 3.61 2.91
CA ASN A 38 -1.90 2.69 2.13
C ASN A 38 -2.31 1.25 2.41
N PHE A 39 -2.67 0.53 1.35
CA PHE A 39 -3.06 -0.87 1.38
C PHE A 39 -1.90 -1.69 0.84
N THR A 40 -1.08 -2.19 1.75
CA THR A 40 0.13 -2.93 1.40
C THR A 40 -0.16 -4.42 1.28
N LEU A 41 0.15 -4.96 0.10
CA LEU A 41 -0.05 -6.35 -0.26
C LEU A 41 1.15 -7.17 0.21
N TYR A 42 0.96 -7.97 1.25
CA TYR A 42 1.97 -8.87 1.78
C TYR A 42 1.70 -10.31 1.37
N GLY A 43 2.70 -10.94 0.78
CA GLY A 43 2.72 -12.37 0.50
C GLY A 43 3.51 -13.13 1.58
N PRO A 44 4.75 -13.57 1.29
CA PRO A 44 5.53 -14.36 2.24
C PRO A 44 6.18 -13.52 3.34
N THR A 45 6.28 -12.20 3.17
CA THR A 45 6.90 -11.31 4.15
C THR A 45 5.96 -11.02 5.33
N ASP A 46 6.52 -10.89 6.53
CA ASP A 46 5.77 -10.62 7.75
C ASP A 46 5.71 -9.10 8.07
N PRO A 47 4.54 -8.46 7.98
CA PRO A 47 4.36 -7.06 8.30
C PRO A 47 4.52 -6.76 9.79
N GLY A 48 4.46 -7.77 10.67
CA GLY A 48 4.79 -7.60 12.09
C GLY A 48 6.25 -7.23 12.33
N LEU A 49 7.13 -7.56 11.37
CA LEU A 49 8.57 -7.27 11.45
C LEU A 49 8.95 -6.05 10.61
N ILE A 50 8.36 -5.91 9.42
CA ILE A 50 8.76 -4.92 8.41
C ILE A 50 7.59 -4.09 7.87
N GLY A 51 6.49 -4.00 8.61
CA GLY A 51 5.34 -3.20 8.24
C GLY A 51 5.70 -1.71 8.05
N GLY A 52 4.97 -1.04 7.16
CA GLY A 52 5.01 0.42 7.09
C GLY A 52 4.52 1.04 8.39
N TYR A 53 5.30 1.93 9.00
CA TYR A 53 4.93 2.67 10.20
C TYR A 53 4.36 4.04 9.82
N GLY A 54 3.15 4.34 10.26
CA GLY A 54 2.44 5.58 9.96
C GLY A 54 0.94 5.45 10.21
N LYS A 55 0.18 6.52 9.99
CA LYS A 55 -1.28 6.48 10.07
C LYS A 55 -1.88 5.81 8.84
N ASN A 56 -3.04 5.18 9.01
CA ASN A 56 -3.84 4.63 7.91
C ASN A 56 -3.10 3.55 7.08
N GLN A 57 -2.28 2.74 7.74
CA GLN A 57 -1.60 1.61 7.11
C GLN A 57 -2.45 0.34 7.24
N HIS A 58 -2.82 -0.23 6.10
CA HIS A 58 -3.69 -1.40 5.99
C HIS A 58 -2.89 -2.58 5.46
N ILE A 59 -2.74 -3.61 6.30
CA ILE A 59 -2.10 -4.86 5.92
C ILE A 59 -3.11 -5.72 5.17
N VAL A 60 -2.80 -6.09 3.92
CA VAL A 60 -3.63 -7.01 3.13
C VAL A 60 -2.84 -8.29 2.84
N ARG A 61 -3.38 -9.43 3.28
CA ARG A 61 -2.79 -10.76 3.10
C ARG A 61 -3.79 -11.70 2.44
N PRO A 62 -3.33 -12.68 1.64
CA PRO A 62 -4.19 -13.78 1.17
C PRO A 62 -4.71 -14.59 2.38
N GLU A 63 -5.89 -15.19 2.23
CA GLU A 63 -6.56 -15.90 3.34
C GLU A 63 -5.91 -17.25 3.65
N ASN A 64 -5.54 -18.00 2.60
CA ASN A 64 -5.12 -19.40 2.72
C ASN A 64 -3.79 -19.68 2.00
N SER A 65 -2.95 -18.67 1.80
CA SER A 65 -1.66 -18.84 1.12
C SER A 65 -0.62 -17.82 1.61
N ALA A 66 0.58 -17.86 1.03
CA ALA A 66 1.62 -16.85 1.19
C ALA A 66 1.89 -16.10 -0.12
N SER A 67 1.07 -16.28 -1.15
CA SER A 67 1.27 -15.65 -2.46
C SER A 67 0.50 -14.33 -2.53
N THR A 68 1.21 -13.24 -2.84
CA THR A 68 0.58 -11.94 -3.12
C THR A 68 -0.43 -12.03 -4.27
N GLY A 69 -0.21 -12.93 -5.23
CA GLY A 69 -1.09 -13.13 -6.39
C GLY A 69 -2.48 -13.65 -6.04
N ASP A 70 -2.66 -14.22 -4.85
CA ASP A 70 -3.95 -14.75 -4.39
C ASP A 70 -4.82 -13.67 -3.73
N ILE A 71 -4.33 -12.42 -3.65
CA ILE A 71 -5.13 -11.29 -3.19
C ILE A 71 -5.99 -10.78 -4.36
N ALA A 72 -7.29 -11.08 -4.31
CA ALA A 72 -8.23 -10.66 -5.33
C ALA A 72 -8.36 -9.12 -5.39
N ALA A 73 -8.34 -8.56 -6.60
CA ALA A 73 -8.54 -7.12 -6.82
C ALA A 73 -9.89 -6.61 -6.28
N SER A 74 -10.94 -7.44 -6.34
CA SER A 74 -12.26 -7.13 -5.76
C SER A 74 -12.20 -6.89 -4.25
N ARG A 75 -11.32 -7.59 -3.53
CA ARG A 75 -11.11 -7.38 -2.10
C ARG A 75 -10.50 -6.01 -1.83
N ILE A 76 -9.51 -5.58 -2.61
CA ILE A 76 -8.92 -4.24 -2.50
C ILE A 76 -9.96 -3.16 -2.82
N HIS A 77 -10.74 -3.37 -3.87
CA HIS A 77 -11.82 -2.45 -4.24
C HIS A 77 -12.84 -2.27 -3.10
N LEU A 78 -13.30 -3.38 -2.49
CA LEU A 78 -14.21 -3.35 -1.36
C LEU A 78 -13.61 -2.64 -0.14
N LEU A 79 -12.34 -2.89 0.17
CA LEU A 79 -11.65 -2.22 1.27
C LEU A 79 -11.57 -0.70 1.06
N LEU A 80 -11.26 -0.26 -0.16
CA LEU A 80 -11.24 1.16 -0.51
C LEU A 80 -12.63 1.81 -0.43
N GLN A 81 -13.68 1.13 -0.89
CA GLN A 81 -15.07 1.59 -0.75
C GLN A 81 -15.48 1.74 0.72
N ASN A 82 -15.18 0.74 1.56
CA ASN A 82 -15.53 0.74 2.98
C ASN A 82 -14.83 1.86 3.77
N GLN A 83 -13.68 2.33 3.29
CA GLN A 83 -12.95 3.46 3.87
C GLN A 83 -13.38 4.81 3.27
N GLY A 84 -14.36 4.83 2.36
CA GLY A 84 -14.78 6.04 1.67
C GLY A 84 -13.65 6.65 0.84
N LEU A 85 -12.79 5.83 0.23
CA LEU A 85 -11.64 6.23 -0.59
C LEU A 85 -11.89 6.07 -2.10
N LEU A 86 -13.06 5.57 -2.48
CA LEU A 86 -13.60 5.57 -3.85
C LEU A 86 -14.83 6.46 -3.97
#